data_AF-A0A7C4IG52-F1
#
_entry.id   AF-A0A7C4IG52-F1
#
_cell.length_a   1.000
_cell.length_b   1.000
_cell.length_c   1.000
_cell.angle_alpha   90.00
_cell.angle_beta   90.00
_cell.angle_gamma   90.00
#
_symmetry.space_group_name_H-M   'P 1'
#
loop_
_entity.id
_entity.type
_entity.pdbx_description
1 polymer ?
#
loop_
_entity_poly.entity_id
_entity_poly.type
_entity_poly.pdbx_seq_one_letter_code
_entity_poly.pdbx_strand_id
1 'polypeptide(L)'
;MVALLSQVWSRAPFVAPLPVWNYWYLLLLPLVAAIAVVYKSIRCGSMRQVPREAAILFVVILVVMVLAAGALAGLVTLLEM
;
A
#
# COMPACT_ATOMS: atom_id res chain seq x y z
N MET A 1 -32.98 -22.05 -5.30
CA MET A 1 -31.79 -22.47 -4.54
C MET A 1 -30.52 -21.67 -4.89
N VAL A 2 -30.28 -21.33 -6.18
CA VAL A 2 -29.11 -20.52 -6.61
C VAL A 2 -29.13 -19.05 -6.11
N ALA A 3 -30.31 -18.42 -5.99
CA ALA A 3 -30.44 -17.03 -5.53
C ALA A 3 -30.11 -16.81 -4.03
N LEU A 4 -30.19 -17.86 -3.21
CA LEU A 4 -29.79 -17.80 -1.80
C LEU A 4 -28.26 -17.83 -1.65
N LEU A 5 -27.58 -18.58 -2.52
CA LEU A 5 -26.11 -18.66 -2.52
C LEU A 5 -25.50 -17.30 -2.89
N SER A 6 -26.05 -16.58 -3.86
CA SER A 6 -25.54 -15.25 -4.24
C SER A 6 -25.69 -14.19 -3.14
N GLN A 7 -26.73 -14.28 -2.29
CA GLN A 7 -26.89 -13.38 -1.14
C GLN A 7 -25.90 -13.67 -0.01
N VAL A 8 -25.47 -14.92 0.17
CA VAL A 8 -24.47 -15.28 1.18
C VAL A 8 -23.10 -14.73 0.78
N TRP A 9 -22.71 -14.85 -0.50
CA TRP A 9 -21.44 -14.29 -1.00
C TRP A 9 -21.38 -12.76 -0.93
N SER A 10 -22.51 -12.07 -1.04
CA SER A 10 -22.54 -10.61 -0.96
C SER A 10 -22.44 -10.09 0.48
N ARG A 11 -22.94 -10.82 1.49
CA ARG A 11 -22.82 -10.43 2.91
C ARG A 11 -21.60 -10.99 3.62
N ALA A 12 -21.10 -12.15 3.21
CA ALA A 12 -19.94 -12.80 3.81
C ALA A 12 -18.69 -11.89 3.96
N PRO A 13 -18.26 -11.10 2.95
CA PRO A 13 -17.04 -10.30 3.10
C PRO A 13 -17.19 -9.11 4.07
N PHE A 14 -18.42 -8.64 4.32
CA PHE A 14 -18.69 -7.55 5.26
C PHE A 14 -18.95 -8.03 6.69
N VAL A 15 -19.46 -9.25 6.85
CA VAL A 15 -19.77 -9.85 8.16
C VAL A 15 -18.59 -10.67 8.70
N ALA A 16 -17.81 -11.31 7.83
CA ALA A 16 -16.61 -12.06 8.17
C ALA A 16 -15.45 -11.57 7.28
N PRO A 17 -14.68 -10.56 7.74
CA PRO A 17 -13.57 -10.03 6.94
C PRO A 17 -12.56 -11.14 6.66
N LEU A 18 -12.04 -11.17 5.43
CA LEU A 18 -10.92 -12.04 5.07
C LEU A 18 -9.76 -11.80 6.05
N PRO A 19 -9.05 -12.85 6.52
CA PRO A 19 -7.93 -12.74 7.46
C PRO A 19 -6.66 -12.18 6.79
N VAL A 20 -6.83 -11.12 6.01
CA VAL A 20 -5.79 -10.41 5.26
C VAL A 20 -5.08 -9.37 6.15
N TRP A 21 -5.69 -9.01 7.29
CA TRP A 21 -5.15 -8.02 8.22
C TRP A 21 -3.77 -8.37 8.74
N ASN A 22 -3.44 -9.66 8.89
CA ASN A 22 -2.09 -10.09 9.31
C ASN A 22 -1.00 -9.83 8.26
N TYR A 23 -1.39 -9.62 7.00
CA TYR A 23 -0.49 -9.41 5.87
C TYR A 23 -0.53 -7.96 5.36
N TRP A 24 -1.00 -7.02 6.19
CA TRP A 24 -1.16 -5.61 5.81
C TRP A 24 0.14 -4.97 5.28
N TYR A 25 1.28 -5.33 5.86
CA TYR A 25 2.59 -4.88 5.38
C TYR A 25 2.89 -5.34 3.95
N LEU A 26 2.49 -6.57 3.60
CA LEU A 26 2.67 -7.12 2.25
C LEU A 26 1.73 -6.48 1.24
N LEU A 27 0.53 -6.06 1.66
CA LEU A 27 -0.44 -5.33 0.82
C LEU A 27 0.00 -3.89 0.53
N LEU A 28 0.86 -3.34 1.38
CA LEU A 28 1.47 -2.01 1.20
C LEU A 28 2.41 -1.98 -0.01
N LEU A 29 3.16 -3.05 -0.27
CA LEU A 29 4.08 -3.14 -1.41
C LEU A 29 3.38 -3.00 -2.79
N PRO A 30 2.36 -3.80 -3.14
CA PRO A 30 1.67 -3.66 -4.43
C PRO A 30 0.91 -2.33 -4.51
N LEU A 31 0.43 -1.78 -3.39
CA LEU A 31 -0.22 -0.48 -3.35
C LEU A 31 0.76 0.65 -3.72
N VAL A 32 1.93 0.70 -3.09
CA VAL A 32 2.97 1.70 -3.39
C VAL A 32 3.48 1.53 -4.82
N ALA A 33 3.63 0.29 -5.29
CA ALA A 33 4.02 0.02 -6.67
C ALA A 33 2.98 0.54 -7.68
N ALA A 34 1.69 0.30 -7.44
CA ALA A 34 0.61 0.80 -8.29
C ALA A 34 0.59 2.34 -8.34
N ILE A 35 0.74 3.01 -7.19
CA ILE A 35 0.78 4.48 -7.12
C ILE A 35 2.00 5.02 -7.88
N ALA A 36 3.18 4.42 -7.69
CA ALA A 36 4.41 4.86 -8.36
C ALA A 36 4.29 4.74 -9.89
N VAL A 37 3.72 3.64 -10.38
CA VAL A 37 3.51 3.41 -11.81
C VAL A 37 2.49 4.39 -12.39
N VAL A 38 1.32 4.56 -11.76
CA VAL A 38 0.26 5.46 -12.25
C VAL A 38 0.71 6.92 -12.20
N TYR A 39 1.35 7.34 -11.11
CA TYR A 39 1.82 8.72 -10.99
C TYR A 39 2.85 9.06 -12.06
N LYS A 40 3.80 8.15 -12.30
CA LYS A 40 4.87 8.39 -13.26
C LYS A 40 4.41 8.22 -14.71
N SER A 41 3.42 7.37 -14.98
CA SER A 41 2.86 7.20 -16.33
C SER A 41 2.13 8.46 -16.81
N ILE A 42 1.50 9.22 -15.91
CA ILE A 42 0.81 10.48 -16.25
C ILE A 42 1.83 11.62 -16.44
N ARG A 43 2.92 11.64 -15.67
CA ARG A 43 3.91 12.73 -15.69
C ARG A 43 5.00 12.61 -16.74
N CYS A 44 5.30 11.41 -17.24
CA CYS A 44 6.40 11.20 -18.18
C CYS A 44 5.94 11.26 -19.64
N GLY A 45 6.65 12.02 -20.48
CA GLY A 45 6.40 12.11 -21.92
C GLY A 45 6.84 10.88 -22.74
N SER A 46 7.55 9.92 -22.13
CA SER A 46 8.00 8.70 -22.81
C SER A 46 7.82 7.47 -21.92
N MET A 47 7.07 6.47 -22.41
CA MET A 47 6.75 5.25 -21.67
C MET A 47 7.97 4.38 -21.32
N ARG A 48 9.11 4.52 -22.02
CA ARG A 48 10.33 3.77 -21.70
C ARG A 48 10.98 4.19 -20.37
N GLN A 49 10.71 5.40 -19.90
CA GLN A 49 11.30 5.91 -18.65
C GLN A 49 10.44 5.58 -17.42
N VAL A 50 9.15 5.28 -17.64
CA VAL A 50 8.16 5.00 -16.59
C VAL A 50 8.58 3.91 -15.61
N PRO A 51 9.06 2.70 -16.02
CA PRO A 51 9.38 1.66 -15.05
C PRO A 51 10.61 2.01 -14.19
N ARG A 52 11.63 2.67 -14.76
CA ARG A 52 12.82 3.10 -14.01
C ARG A 52 12.47 4.17 -12.99
N GLU A 53 11.73 5.17 -13.43
CA GLU A 53 11.32 6.29 -12.59
C GLU A 53 10.29 5.89 -11.53
N ALA A 54 9.38 4.96 -11.84
CA ALA A 54 8.46 4.37 -10.87
C ALA A 54 9.21 3.56 -9.79
N ALA A 55 10.23 2.79 -10.17
CA ALA A 55 11.07 2.07 -9.21
C ALA A 55 11.81 3.04 -8.25
N ILE A 56 12.33 4.16 -8.77
CA ILE A 56 12.94 5.21 -7.93
C ILE A 56 11.91 5.78 -6.96
N LEU A 57 10.73 6.14 -7.44
CA LEU A 57 9.65 6.70 -6.60
C LEU A 57 9.20 5.72 -5.52
N PHE A 58 9.09 4.43 -5.87
CA PHE A 58 8.78 3.35 -4.93
C PHE A 58 9.81 3.27 -3.80
N VAL A 59 11.11 3.27 -4.12
CA VAL A 59 12.18 3.25 -3.12
C VAL A 59 12.15 4.51 -2.24
N VAL A 60 11.93 5.69 -2.84
CA VAL A 60 11.83 6.95 -2.10
C VAL A 60 10.69 6.91 -1.08
N ILE A 61 9.50 6.42 -1.48
CA ILE A 61 8.35 6.29 -0.58
C ILE A 61 8.70 5.38 0.60
N LEU A 62 9.33 4.23 0.35
CA LEU A 62 9.74 3.31 1.41
C LEU A 62 10.74 3.95 2.39
N VAL A 63 11.76 4.64 1.87
CA VAL A 63 12.78 5.30 2.70
C VAL A 63 12.15 6.39 3.57
N VAL A 64 11.28 7.22 3.00
CA VAL A 64 10.60 8.29 3.75
C VAL A 64 9.68 7.72 4.81
N MET A 65 8.95 6.61 4.53
CA MET A 65 8.12 5.95 5.54
C MET A 65 8.95 5.44 6.72
N VAL A 66 10.09 4.79 6.46
CA VAL A 66 10.98 4.29 7.52
C VAL A 66 11.57 5.45 8.33
N LEU A 67 12.01 6.51 7.66
CA LEU A 67 12.53 7.71 8.33
C LEU A 67 11.47 8.38 9.20
N ALA A 68 10.25 8.55 8.70
CA ALA A 68 9.15 9.14 9.45
C ALA A 68 8.78 8.29 10.68
N ALA A 69 8.71 6.97 10.53
CA ALA A 69 8.45 6.05 11.63
C ALA A 69 9.57 6.11 12.68
N GLY A 70 10.83 6.12 12.25
CA GLY A 70 11.99 6.25 13.13
C GLY A 70 12.04 7.60 13.86
N ALA A 71 11.72 8.70 13.16
CA ALA A 71 11.68 10.04 13.75
C ALA A 71 10.59 10.15 14.82
N LEU A 72 9.40 9.59 14.55
CA LEU A 72 8.31 9.57 15.52
C LEU A 72 8.67 8.71 16.73
N ALA A 73 9.21 7.51 16.52
CA ALA A 73 9.64 6.62 17.60
C ALA A 73 10.72 7.27 18.46
N GLY A 74 11.73 7.87 17.83
CA GLY A 74 12.81 8.57 18.53
C GLY A 74 12.30 9.77 19.33
N LEU A 75 11.35 10.54 18.78
CA LEU A 75 10.73 11.66 19.48
C LEU A 75 9.97 11.19 20.74
N VAL A 76 9.19 10.10 20.64
CA VAL A 76 8.47 9.52 21.77
C VAL A 76 9.45 9.06 22.84
N THR A 77 10.49 8.31 22.47
CA THR A 77 11.49 7.83 23.44
C THR A 77 12.24 8.98 24.12
N LEU A 78 12.49 10.09 23.42
CA LEU A 78 13.13 11.27 24.00
C LEU A 78 12.20 12.02 24.98
N LEU A 79 10.89 12.01 24.72
CA LEU A 79 9.86 12.61 25.58
C LEU A 79 9.58 11.78 26.84
N GLU A 80 9.82 10.46 26.76
CA GLU A 80 9.67 9.52 27.87
C GLU A 80 10.91 9.47 28.78
N MET A 81 12.03 10.10 28.39
CA MET A 81 13.24 10.27 29.21
C MET A 81 13.16 11.51 30.10
#